data_AF-A0A564ZLT0-F1
#
_entry.id   AF-A0A564ZLT0-F1
#
_cell.length_a   1.000
_cell.length_b   1.000
_cell.length_c   1.000
_cell.angle_alpha   90.00
_cell.angle_beta   90.00
_cell.angle_gamma   90.00
#
_symmetry.space_group_name_H-M   'P 1'
#
loop_
_entity.id
_entity.type
_entity.pdbx_description
1 polymer ?
#
loop_
_entity_poly.entity_id
_entity_poly.type
_entity_poly.pdbx_seq_one_letter_code
_entity_poly.pdbx_strand_id
1 'polypeptide(L)'
;MIESPYFKQAELMLRAIPHVVGEACFALKGGTAINLFVREMPRLSVDIDLAYLPVDEPRETALKKISEALSRVAAAITKAIGGAKVQESQAHGSKRITKLIVTTGSARKMNKKKHAESLDKLKRTLGV
;
A
#
# COMPACT_ATOMS: atom_id res chain seq x y z
N MET A 1 16.40 -5.39 -19.02
CA MET A 1 15.59 -4.62 -18.06
C MET A 1 14.58 -5.59 -17.46
N ILE A 2 14.54 -5.79 -16.14
CA ILE A 2 13.53 -6.67 -15.53
C ILE A 2 12.22 -5.88 -15.53
N GLU A 3 11.40 -6.04 -16.56
CA GLU A 3 10.01 -5.58 -16.57
C GLU A 3 9.21 -6.43 -15.57
N SER A 4 9.38 -6.13 -14.29
CA SER A 4 8.53 -6.69 -13.26
C SER A 4 7.11 -6.15 -13.46
N PRO A 5 6.06 -7.00 -13.46
CA PRO A 5 4.67 -6.57 -13.61
C PRO A 5 4.18 -5.68 -12.45
N TYR A 6 5.08 -5.34 -11.54
CA TYR A 6 4.86 -4.56 -10.34
C TYR A 6 5.59 -3.21 -10.34
N PHE A 7 6.32 -2.88 -11.41
CA PHE A 7 7.03 -1.60 -11.52
C PHE A 7 6.06 -0.42 -11.35
N LYS A 8 4.86 -0.49 -11.95
CA LYS A 8 3.85 0.56 -11.82
C LYS A 8 3.27 0.68 -10.42
N GLN A 9 3.16 -0.42 -9.69
CA GLN A 9 2.75 -0.43 -8.29
C GLN A 9 3.85 0.16 -7.39
N ALA A 10 5.12 -0.15 -7.64
CA ALA A 10 6.25 0.44 -6.93
C ALA A 10 6.36 1.95 -7.20
N GLU A 11 6.19 2.39 -8.46
CA GLU A 11 6.14 3.79 -8.86
C GLU A 11 5.00 4.54 -8.14
N LEU A 12 3.80 3.95 -8.10
CA LEU A 12 2.66 4.50 -7.36
C LEU A 12 2.94 4.57 -5.84
N MET A 13 3.55 3.54 -5.28
CA MET A 13 3.93 3.50 -3.86
C MET A 13 4.90 4.63 -3.51
N LEU A 14 5.97 4.82 -4.30
CA LEU A 14 6.95 5.90 -4.09
C LEU A 14 6.30 7.28 -4.14
N ARG A 15 5.32 7.49 -5.03
CA ARG A 15 4.54 8.73 -5.11
C ARG A 15 3.58 8.90 -3.92
N ALA A 16 3.09 7.81 -3.32
CA ALA A 16 2.18 7.85 -2.19
C ALA A 16 2.90 8.09 -0.85
N ILE A 17 4.16 7.62 -0.69
CA ILE A 17 4.93 7.74 0.56
C ILE A 17 4.98 9.15 1.15
N PRO A 18 5.25 10.23 0.38
CA PRO A 18 5.29 11.60 0.91
C PRO A 18 4.00 12.02 1.64
N HIS A 19 2.85 11.51 1.21
CA HIS A 19 1.56 11.81 1.82
C HIS A 19 1.30 11.02 3.09
N VAL A 20 1.94 9.86 3.24
CA VAL A 20 1.91 9.05 4.46
C VAL A 20 2.84 9.63 5.52
N VAL A 21 4.08 9.96 5.16
CA VAL A 21 5.07 10.52 6.10
C VAL A 21 4.73 11.95 6.55
N GLY A 22 3.84 12.64 5.81
CA GLY A 22 3.28 13.91 6.26
C GLY A 22 2.42 13.80 7.53
N GLU A 23 1.91 12.61 7.85
CA GLU A 23 1.21 12.35 9.11
C GLU A 23 2.22 11.91 10.18
N ALA A 24 2.63 12.84 11.03
CA ALA A 24 3.64 12.61 12.07
C ALA A 24 3.27 11.55 13.12
N CYS A 25 2.01 11.11 13.17
CA CYS A 25 1.56 10.03 14.04
C CYS A 25 1.91 8.64 13.53
N PHE A 26 2.43 8.51 12.30
CA PHE A 26 2.84 7.25 11.71
C PHE A 26 4.35 7.13 11.53
N ALA A 27 4.87 5.92 11.78
CA ALA A 27 6.17 5.48 11.29
C ALA A 27 6.01 4.39 10.23
N LEU A 28 6.84 4.45 9.20
CA LEU A 28 7.00 3.37 8.22
C LEU A 28 7.74 2.20 8.86
N LYS A 29 7.20 1.00 8.73
CA LYS A 29 7.82 -0.23 9.25
C LYS A 29 7.78 -1.37 8.24
N GLY A 30 8.20 -2.54 8.71
CA GLY A 30 8.10 -3.77 7.96
C GLY A 30 9.14 -3.88 6.85
N GLY A 31 8.99 -4.93 6.05
CA GLY A 31 10.00 -5.27 5.07
C GLY A 31 10.14 -4.23 3.95
N THR A 32 9.09 -3.48 3.62
CA THR A 32 9.13 -2.44 2.58
C THR A 32 10.02 -1.28 3.01
N ALA A 33 9.90 -0.83 4.26
CA ALA A 33 10.75 0.24 4.79
C ALA A 33 12.24 -0.15 4.76
N ILE A 34 12.58 -1.40 5.15
CA ILE A 34 13.96 -1.90 5.08
C ILE A 34 14.47 -1.87 3.63
N ASN A 35 13.64 -2.33 2.68
CA ASN A 35 14.04 -2.37 1.27
C ASN A 35 14.24 -1.00 0.63
N LEU A 36 13.47 0.00 1.07
CA LEU A 36 13.53 1.36 0.53
C LEU A 36 14.66 2.20 1.14
N PHE A 37 14.93 2.04 2.43
CA PHE A 37 15.78 2.98 3.17
C PHE A 37 17.06 2.39 3.77
N VAL A 38 17.15 1.05 3.91
CA VAL A 38 18.25 0.42 4.66
C VAL A 38 19.08 -0.50 3.79
N ARG A 39 18.44 -1.35 2.98
CA ARG A 39 19.13 -2.41 2.24
C ARG A 39 18.39 -2.76 0.97
N GLU A 40 19.10 -2.71 -0.14
CA GLU A 40 18.63 -3.30 -1.39
C GLU A 40 18.54 -4.82 -1.24
N MET A 41 17.33 -5.36 -1.28
CA MET A 41 17.07 -6.80 -1.28
C MET A 41 16.39 -7.18 -2.61
N PRO A 42 16.66 -8.37 -3.17
CA PRO A 42 16.06 -8.83 -4.43
C PRO A 42 14.61 -9.28 -4.22
N ARG A 43 13.79 -8.39 -3.68
CA ARG A 43 12.37 -8.62 -3.40
C ARG A 43 11.55 -7.48 -3.93
N LEU A 44 10.35 -7.83 -4.33
CA LEU A 44 9.34 -6.87 -4.66
C LEU A 44 8.47 -6.61 -3.43
N SER A 45 8.34 -5.34 -3.05
CA SER A 45 7.46 -4.92 -1.96
C SER A 45 6.66 -3.69 -2.40
N VAL A 46 5.34 -3.82 -2.38
CA VAL A 46 4.40 -2.76 -2.81
C VAL A 46 3.38 -2.39 -1.72
N ASP A 47 3.44 -3.07 -0.58
CA ASP A 47 2.62 -2.79 0.60
C ASP A 47 3.38 -1.90 1.57
N ILE A 48 2.72 -0.89 2.13
CA ILE A 48 3.30 -0.03 3.17
C ILE A 48 2.69 -0.41 4.51
N ASP A 49 3.53 -0.79 5.47
CA ASP A 49 3.12 -1.03 6.85
C ASP A 49 3.38 0.22 7.71
N LEU A 50 2.38 0.59 8.51
CA LEU A 50 2.45 1.74 9.42
C LEU A 50 2.37 1.31 10.87
N ALA A 51 3.13 2.00 11.71
CA ALA A 51 3.02 1.96 13.17
C ALA A 51 2.49 3.30 13.67
N TYR A 52 1.50 3.27 14.56
CA TYR A 52 1.03 4.46 15.27
C TYR A 52 1.97 4.76 16.44
N LEU A 53 2.42 6.01 16.54
CA LEU A 53 3.47 6.42 17.47
C LEU A 53 2.98 6.80 18.88
N PRO A 54 1.83 7.47 19.07
CA PRO A 54 1.30 7.77 20.40
C PRO A 54 0.80 6.49 21.12
N VAL A 55 1.71 5.77 21.77
CA VAL A 55 1.44 4.46 22.41
C VAL A 55 0.81 4.56 23.79
N ASP A 56 0.82 5.74 24.39
CA ASP A 56 0.27 6.05 25.71
C ASP A 56 -1.24 6.38 25.68
N GLU A 57 -1.82 6.51 24.49
CA GLU A 57 -3.23 6.82 24.31
C GLU A 57 -4.15 5.60 24.55
N PRO A 58 -5.35 5.81 25.13
CA PRO A 58 -6.36 4.78 25.19
C PRO A 58 -6.68 4.20 23.80
N ARG A 59 -6.89 2.88 23.73
CA ARG A 59 -7.10 2.15 22.47
C ARG A 59 -8.14 2.79 21.56
N GLU A 60 -9.30 3.17 22.08
CA GLU A 60 -10.38 3.74 21.26
C GLU A 60 -9.99 5.10 20.67
N THR A 61 -9.26 5.92 21.43
CA THR A 61 -8.69 7.20 20.98
C THR A 61 -7.67 6.98 19.87
N ALA A 62 -6.72 6.07 20.08
CA ALA A 62 -5.71 5.73 19.08
C ALA A 62 -6.35 5.25 17.77
N LEU A 63 -7.31 4.31 17.84
CA LEU A 63 -8.01 3.80 16.66
C LEU A 63 -8.80 4.89 15.91
N LYS A 64 -9.41 5.83 16.63
CA LYS A 64 -10.09 6.98 16.02
C LYS A 64 -9.08 7.87 15.28
N LYS A 65 -7.97 8.25 15.92
CA LYS A 65 -6.92 9.10 15.32
C LYS A 65 -6.25 8.42 14.12
N ILE A 66 -6.01 7.11 14.18
CA ILE A 66 -5.50 6.33 13.04
C ILE A 66 -6.47 6.44 11.86
N SER A 67 -7.77 6.23 12.09
CA SER A 67 -8.78 6.34 11.04
C SER A 67 -8.83 7.73 10.42
N GLU A 68 -8.79 8.79 11.24
CA GLU A 68 -8.79 10.18 10.77
C GLU A 68 -7.53 10.52 9.97
N ALA A 69 -6.36 10.06 10.43
CA ALA A 69 -5.10 10.24 9.72
C ALA A 69 -5.10 9.50 8.38
N LEU A 70 -5.59 8.25 8.32
CA LEU A 70 -5.74 7.52 7.06
C LEU A 70 -6.69 8.24 6.08
N SER A 71 -7.76 8.86 6.57
CA SER A 71 -8.65 9.66 5.72
C SER A 71 -7.94 10.89 5.14
N ARG A 72 -7.12 11.59 5.93
CA ARG A 72 -6.29 12.70 5.43
C ARG A 72 -5.27 12.25 4.40
N VAL A 73 -4.60 11.12 4.63
CA VAL A 73 -3.68 10.49 3.64
C VAL A 73 -4.43 10.19 2.35
N ALA A 74 -5.62 9.60 2.42
CA ALA A 74 -6.44 9.28 1.25
C ALA A 74 -6.80 10.55 0.44
N ALA A 75 -7.21 11.62 1.13
CA ALA A 75 -7.51 12.90 0.50
C ALA A 75 -6.26 13.53 -0.15
N ALA A 76 -5.12 13.51 0.54
CA ALA A 76 -3.85 14.04 0.03
C ALA A 76 -3.38 13.29 -1.24
N ILE A 77 -3.42 11.95 -1.21
CA ILE A 77 -3.08 11.11 -2.37
C ILE A 77 -4.01 11.39 -3.55
N THR A 78 -5.33 11.46 -3.30
CA THR A 78 -6.31 11.71 -4.35
C THR A 78 -6.11 13.07 -5.02
N LYS A 79 -5.72 14.10 -4.25
CA LYS A 79 -5.44 15.43 -4.76
C LYS A 79 -4.11 15.51 -5.54
N ALA A 80 -3.07 14.85 -5.05
CA ALA A 80 -1.71 15.00 -5.59
C ALA A 80 -1.39 14.05 -6.75
N ILE A 81 -1.98 12.85 -6.76
CA ILE A 81 -1.67 11.80 -7.74
C ILE A 81 -2.79 11.75 -8.78
N GLY A 82 -2.59 12.44 -9.91
CA GLY A 82 -3.53 12.42 -11.03
C GLY A 82 -3.92 11.00 -11.46
N GLY A 83 -5.22 10.74 -11.54
CA GLY A 83 -5.77 9.42 -11.90
C GLY A 83 -5.72 8.37 -10.79
N ALA A 84 -5.29 8.72 -9.57
CA ALA A 84 -5.38 7.83 -8.42
C ALA A 84 -6.82 7.67 -7.94
N LYS A 85 -7.16 6.44 -7.56
CA LYS A 85 -8.36 6.10 -6.82
C LYS A 85 -7.94 5.47 -5.50
N VAL A 86 -8.39 6.05 -4.39
CA VAL A 86 -8.15 5.52 -3.05
C VAL A 86 -9.43 4.91 -2.53
N GLN A 87 -9.38 3.63 -2.19
CA GLN A 87 -10.46 2.93 -1.50
C GLN A 87 -10.10 2.80 -0.02
N GLU A 88 -10.97 3.33 0.83
CA GLU A 88 -10.89 3.16 2.28
C GLU A 88 -11.56 1.83 2.67
N SER A 89 -10.79 0.94 3.30
CA SER A 89 -11.31 -0.30 3.87
C SER A 89 -11.61 -0.09 5.34
N GLN A 90 -12.82 -0.46 5.75
CA GLN A 90 -13.31 -0.29 7.11
C GLN A 90 -13.20 -1.59 7.92
N ALA A 91 -13.04 -1.48 9.23
CA ALA A 91 -13.14 -2.61 10.15
C ALA A 91 -14.57 -3.16 10.19
N HIS A 92 -14.71 -4.48 10.31
CA HIS A 92 -16.01 -5.14 10.37
C HIS A 92 -16.85 -4.58 11.54
N GLY A 93 -18.09 -4.18 11.27
CA GLY A 93 -18.99 -3.61 12.27
C GLY A 93 -18.65 -2.18 12.73
N SER A 94 -17.73 -1.47 12.07
CA SER A 94 -17.43 -0.07 12.39
C SER A 94 -17.13 0.77 11.15
N LYS A 95 -17.30 2.08 11.23
CA LYS A 95 -16.92 3.02 10.15
C LYS A 95 -15.42 3.38 10.17
N ARG A 96 -14.62 2.74 11.02
CA ARG A 96 -13.19 3.07 11.19
C ARG A 96 -12.37 2.53 10.03
N ILE A 97 -11.60 3.40 9.41
CA ILE A 97 -10.68 3.06 8.33
C ILE A 97 -9.48 2.33 8.94
N THR A 98 -9.14 1.18 8.37
CA THR A 98 -7.99 0.35 8.80
C THR A 98 -6.96 0.16 7.70
N LYS A 99 -7.35 0.40 6.45
CA LYS A 99 -6.49 0.19 5.29
C LYS A 99 -6.90 1.08 4.14
N LEU A 100 -5.91 1.56 3.40
CA LEU A 100 -6.11 2.21 2.11
C LEU A 100 -5.67 1.26 0.99
N ILE A 101 -6.42 1.23 -0.10
CA ILE A 101 -6.03 0.58 -1.34
C ILE A 101 -5.94 1.69 -2.39
N VAL A 102 -4.73 1.96 -2.85
CA VAL A 102 -4.46 2.98 -3.87
C VAL A 102 -4.28 2.29 -5.21
N THR A 103 -4.95 2.80 -6.24
CA THR A 103 -4.83 2.30 -7.61
C THR A 103 -4.75 3.45 -8.60
N THR A 104 -4.17 3.19 -9.77
CA THR A 104 -4.23 4.08 -10.94
C THR A 104 -4.66 3.26 -12.16
N GLY A 105 -4.89 3.91 -13.30
CA GLY A 105 -5.14 3.21 -14.57
C GLY A 105 -4.04 2.21 -14.94
N SER A 106 -2.78 2.54 -14.60
CA SER A 106 -1.58 1.75 -14.90
C SER A 106 -1.11 0.84 -13.75
N ALA A 107 -1.59 1.05 -12.51
CA ALA A 107 -1.23 0.24 -11.34
C ALA A 107 -2.50 -0.22 -10.60
N ARG A 108 -2.91 -1.47 -10.85
CA ARG A 108 -4.04 -2.11 -10.16
C ARG A 108 -3.57 -3.25 -9.26
N LYS A 109 -4.40 -3.56 -8.26
CA LYS A 109 -4.22 -4.73 -7.40
C LYS A 109 -4.31 -6.00 -8.26
N MET A 110 -3.17 -6.67 -8.44
CA MET A 110 -3.10 -7.94 -9.16
C MET A 110 -3.80 -9.02 -8.35
N ASN A 111 -4.74 -9.75 -8.98
CA ASN A 111 -5.40 -10.86 -8.33
C ASN A 111 -4.43 -12.05 -8.28
N LYS A 112 -3.98 -12.46 -7.08
CA LYS A 112 -3.01 -13.57 -6.90
C LYS A 112 -3.45 -14.86 -7.63
N LYS A 113 -4.75 -15.11 -7.78
CA LYS A 113 -5.30 -16.24 -8.55
C LYS A 113 -5.04 -16.14 -10.06
N LYS A 114 -5.25 -14.97 -10.67
CA LYS A 114 -5.09 -14.79 -12.13
C LYS A 114 -3.64 -14.96 -12.59
N HIS A 115 -2.68 -14.67 -11.71
CA HIS A 115 -1.25 -14.81 -12.03
C HIS A 115 -0.79 -16.27 -11.95
N ALA A 116 -1.30 -17.03 -10.98
CA ALA A 116 -1.07 -18.46 -10.91
C ALA A 116 -1.68 -19.16 -12.14
N GLU A 117 -2.90 -18.79 -12.55
CA GLU A 117 -3.54 -19.31 -13.76
C GLU A 117 -2.79 -18.91 -15.05
N SER A 118 -2.27 -17.68 -15.13
CA SER A 118 -1.48 -17.23 -16.30
C SER A 118 -0.12 -17.93 -16.39
N LEU A 119 0.54 -18.17 -15.25
CA LEU A 119 1.79 -18.92 -15.20
C LEU A 119 1.56 -20.40 -15.51
N ASP A 120 0.48 -21.00 -15.02
CA ASP A 120 0.12 -22.38 -15.31
C ASP A 120 -0.25 -22.56 -16.80
N LYS A 121 -0.94 -21.57 -17.38
CA LYS A 121 -1.26 -21.55 -18.82
C LYS A 121 0.01 -21.37 -19.67
N LEU A 122 0.93 -20.50 -19.26
CA LEU A 122 2.21 -20.29 -19.95
C LEU A 122 3.09 -21.54 -19.91
N LYS A 123 3.15 -22.22 -18.76
CA LYS A 123 3.83 -23.49 -18.54
C LYS A 123 3.29 -24.60 -19.45
N ARG A 124 1.96 -24.77 -19.48
CA ARG A 124 1.28 -25.71 -20.39
C ARG A 124 1.53 -25.41 -21.86
N THR A 125 1.59 -24.14 -22.26
CA THR A 125 1.90 -23.75 -23.65
C THR A 125 3.37 -23.98 -24.01
N LEU A 126 4.29 -23.86 -23.05
CA LEU A 126 5.72 -24.07 -23.23
C LEU A 126 6.16 -25.53 -23.01
N GLY A 127 5.24 -26.42 -22.60
CA GLY A 127 5.54 -27.82 -22.34
C GLY A 127 6.45 -28.07 -21.14
N VAL A 128 6.49 -27.14 -20.17
CA VAL A 128 7.27 -27.21 -18.91
C VAL A 128 6.41 -27.02 -17.68
#